data_AF-A0A2Y9BDU5-F1
#
_entry.id   AF-A0A2Y9BDU5-F1
#
_cell.length_a   1.000
_cell.length_b   1.000
_cell.length_c   1.000
_cell.angle_alpha   90.00
_cell.angle_beta   90.00
_cell.angle_gamma   90.00
#
_symmetry.space_group_name_H-M   'P 1'
#
loop_
_entity.id
_entity.type
_entity.pdbx_description
1 polymer ?
#
loop_
_entity_poly.entity_id
_entity_poly.type
_entity_poly.pdbx_seq_one_letter_code
_entity_poly.pdbx_strand_id
1 'polypeptide(L)' 'MTREEVVAKMIEYAAMAFQADAANINENTNIAEELGVASTQRVAMSASIENDFDVMIPVARFGNYKTIGELADFVMEEM' A
#
# COMPACT_ATOMS: atom_id res chain seq x y z
N MET A 1 5.16 10.56 11.52
CA MET A 1 5.20 9.10 11.79
C MET A 1 6.58 8.58 11.41
N THR A 2 6.97 7.44 11.96
CA THR A 2 8.17 6.69 11.54
C THR A 2 7.86 5.84 10.32
N ARG A 3 8.89 5.42 9.57
CA ARG A 3 8.72 4.54 8.41
C ARG A 3 8.05 3.22 8.81
N GLU A 4 8.42 2.67 9.96
CA GLU A 4 7.86 1.44 10.51
C GLU A 4 6.36 1.57 10.79
N GLU A 5 5.91 2.71 11.32
CA GLU A 5 4.49 3.00 11.52
C GLU A 5 3.72 3.12 10.18
N VAL A 6 4.33 3.72 9.16
CA VAL A 6 3.73 3.80 7.81
C VAL A 6 3.64 2.43 7.16
N VAL A 7 4.68 1.59 7.26
CA VAL A 7 4.65 0.20 6.78
C VAL A 7 3.54 -0.59 7.46
N ALA A 8 3.38 -0.48 8.78
CA ALA A 8 2.30 -1.14 9.51
C ALA A 8 0.93 -0.73 8.98
N LYS A 9 0.74 0.56 8.67
CA LYS A 9 -0.50 1.06 8.05
C LYS A 9 -0.70 0.54 6.63
N MET A 10 0.35 0.49 5.81
CA MET A 10 0.25 -0.08 4.46
C MET A 10 -0.16 -1.56 4.51
N ILE A 11 0.34 -2.32 5.48
CA ILE A 11 -0.07 -3.72 5.71
C ILE A 11 -1.56 -3.80 6.07
N GLU A 12 -2.05 -2.93 6.97
CA GLU A 12 -3.48 -2.88 7.33
C GLU A 12 -4.36 -2.60 6.10
N TYR A 13 -4.03 -1.59 5.29
CA TYR A 13 -4.81 -1.28 4.09
C TYR A 13 -4.73 -2.36 3.03
N ALA A 14 -3.56 -2.98 2.85
CA ALA A 14 -3.38 -4.09 1.94
C ALA A 14 -4.24 -5.29 2.34
N ALA A 15 -4.21 -5.68 3.63
CA ALA A 15 -5.05 -6.74 4.15
C ALA A 15 -6.54 -6.49 3.90
N MET A 16 -7.00 -5.26 4.15
CA MET A 16 -8.40 -4.86 3.92
C MET A 16 -8.77 -4.87 2.43
N ALA A 17 -7.95 -4.26 1.57
CA ALA A 17 -8.24 -4.10 0.14
C ALA A 17 -8.15 -5.42 -0.63
N PHE A 18 -7.18 -6.27 -0.29
CA PHE A 18 -6.94 -7.55 -0.95
C PHE A 18 -7.61 -8.74 -0.25
N GLN A 19 -8.32 -8.49 0.86
CA GLN A 19 -8.96 -9.53 1.68
C GLN A 19 -7.95 -10.62 2.12
N ALA A 20 -6.73 -10.19 2.43
CA ALA A 20 -5.63 -11.03 2.87
C ALA A 20 -5.44 -10.93 4.38
N ASP A 21 -4.83 -11.96 4.98
CA ASP A 21 -4.44 -11.92 6.38
C ASP A 21 -3.20 -11.03 6.56
N ALA A 22 -3.32 -9.96 7.35
CA ALA A 22 -2.23 -9.03 7.64
C ALA A 22 -0.99 -9.73 8.22
N ALA A 23 -1.17 -10.85 8.94
CA ALA A 23 -0.05 -11.63 9.49
C ALA A 23 0.89 -12.22 8.42
N ASN A 24 0.42 -12.34 7.17
CA ASN A 24 1.18 -12.86 6.05
C ASN A 24 1.80 -11.78 5.16
N ILE A 25 1.58 -10.51 5.48
CA ILE A 25 2.08 -9.36 4.71
C ILE A 25 3.24 -8.72 5.47
N ASN A 26 4.32 -8.42 4.76
CA ASN A 26 5.45 -7.67 5.29
C ASN A 26 5.95 -6.65 4.24
N GLU A 27 6.98 -5.87 4.59
CA GLU A 27 7.48 -4.82 3.71
C GLU A 27 8.01 -5.33 2.36
N ASN A 28 8.44 -6.59 2.27
CA ASN A 28 8.94 -7.19 1.04
C ASN A 28 7.84 -7.85 0.20
N THR A 29 6.61 -7.96 0.72
CA THR A 29 5.49 -8.56 -0.01
C THR A 29 5.22 -7.78 -1.29
N ASN A 30 5.27 -8.48 -2.42
CA ASN A 30 4.93 -7.95 -3.73
C ASN A 30 3.41 -7.83 -3.88
N ILE A 31 2.93 -6.60 -4.03
CA ILE A 31 1.49 -6.29 -4.08
C ILE A 31 0.81 -7.00 -5.25
N ALA A 32 1.41 -6.92 -6.44
CA ALA A 32 0.79 -7.46 -7.65
C ALA A 32 0.88 -9.00 -7.71
N GLU A 33 2.03 -9.56 -7.34
CA GLU A 33 2.30 -11.00 -7.46
C GLU A 33 1.72 -11.82 -6.30
N GLU A 34 1.63 -11.24 -5.10
CA GLU A 34 1.22 -11.98 -3.90
C GLU A 34 -0.17 -11.61 -3.38
N LEU A 35 -0.64 -10.37 -3.59
CA LEU A 35 -1.94 -9.92 -3.05
C LEU A 35 -3.02 -9.82 -4.12
N GLY A 36 -2.70 -9.24 -5.28
CA GLY A 36 -3.63 -9.23 -6.40
C GLY A 36 -3.39 -8.10 -7.40
N VAL A 37 -3.95 -8.30 -8.59
CA VAL A 37 -3.81 -7.37 -9.71
C VAL A 37 -5.11 -6.62 -10.06
N ALA A 38 -6.22 -6.90 -9.37
CA ALA A 38 -7.51 -6.31 -9.70
C ALA A 38 -7.50 -4.80 -9.48
N SER A 39 -7.94 -4.04 -10.48
CA SER A 39 -7.93 -2.57 -10.43
C SER A 39 -8.78 -2.02 -9.29
N THR A 40 -9.89 -2.67 -8.95
CA THR A 40 -10.76 -2.26 -7.83
C THR A 40 -10.07 -2.34 -6.48
N GLN A 41 -9.26 -3.38 -6.25
CA GLN A 41 -8.50 -3.54 -5.00
C GLN A 41 -7.40 -2.49 -4.88
N ARG A 42 -6.67 -2.21 -5.98
CA ARG A 42 -5.65 -1.17 -6.00
C ARG A 42 -6.23 0.23 -5.76
N VAL A 43 -7.38 0.54 -6.36
CA VAL A 43 -8.10 1.80 -6.13
C VAL A 43 -8.58 1.91 -4.67
N ALA A 44 -9.08 0.81 -4.08
CA ALA A 44 -9.51 0.81 -2.68
C ALA A 44 -8.33 1.05 -1.73
N MET A 45 -7.18 0.42 -1.99
CA MET A 45 -5.96 0.64 -1.22
C MET A 45 -5.45 2.07 -1.37
N SER A 46 -5.34 2.59 -2.60
CA SER A 46 -4.86 3.95 -2.83
C SER A 46 -5.77 4.99 -2.16
N ALA A 47 -7.08 4.85 -2.29
CA ALA A 47 -8.04 5.78 -1.65
C ALA A 47 -7.91 5.80 -0.12
N SER A 48 -7.63 4.64 0.50
CA SER A 48 -7.42 4.57 1.96
C SER A 48 -6.17 5.31 2.39
N ILE A 49 -5.08 5.17 1.62
CA ILE A 49 -3.81 5.85 1.89
C ILE A 49 -3.96 7.36 1.68
N GLU A 50 -4.53 7.78 0.55
CA GLU A 50 -4.73 9.20 0.24
C GLU A 50 -5.58 9.90 1.30
N ASN A 51 -6.63 9.24 1.79
CA ASN A 51 -7.50 9.80 2.84
C ASN A 51 -6.80 9.94 4.21
N ASP A 52 -5.97 8.97 4.59
CA ASP A 52 -5.37 8.94 5.92
C ASP A 52 -4.08 9.76 6.02
N PHE A 53 -3.34 9.88 4.92
CA PHE A 53 -2.04 10.55 4.87
C PHE A 53 -2.05 11.89 4.14
N ASP A 54 -3.18 12.31 3.56
CA ASP A 54 -3.33 13.52 2.74
C ASP A 54 -2.32 13.60 1.57
N VAL A 55 -1.94 12.44 1.05
CA VAL A 55 -1.06 12.29 -0.12
C VAL A 55 -1.87 12.03 -1.38
N MET A 56 -1.27 12.22 -2.55
CA MET A 56 -1.84 11.81 -3.83
C MET A 56 -0.99 10.67 -4.41
N ILE A 57 -1.60 9.52 -4.68
CA ILE A 57 -0.92 8.41 -5.37
C ILE A 57 -1.42 8.37 -6.81
N PRO A 58 -0.62 8.84 -7.80
CA PRO A 58 -1.04 8.73 -9.19
C PRO A 58 -1.26 7.27 -9.54
N VAL A 59 -2.47 6.92 -9.99
CA VAL A 59 -2.83 5.53 -10.36
C VAL A 59 -1.85 4.95 -11.40
N ALA A 60 -1.32 5.80 -12.29
CA ALA A 60 -0.30 5.44 -13.27
C ALA A 60 1.04 5.00 -12.64
N ARG A 61 1.34 5.46 -11.42
CA ARG A 61 2.52 5.09 -10.64
C ARG A 61 2.24 3.97 -9.65
N PHE A 62 0.99 3.74 -9.24
CA PHE A 62 0.65 2.69 -8.28
C PHE A 62 1.21 1.32 -8.69
N GLY A 63 1.16 0.98 -9.98
CA GLY A 63 1.72 -0.27 -10.51
C GLY A 63 3.25 -0.35 -10.54
N ASN A 64 3.96 0.75 -10.28
CA ASN A 64 5.42 0.78 -10.23
C ASN A 64 5.96 0.41 -8.83
N TYR A 65 5.17 0.60 -7.78
CA TYR A 65 5.53 0.17 -6.43
C TYR A 65 5.25 -1.33 -6.33
N LYS A 66 6.32 -2.11 -6.35
CA LYS A 66 6.23 -3.58 -6.32
C LYS A 66 5.87 -4.05 -4.93
N THR A 67 6.49 -3.48 -3.91
CA THR A 67 6.36 -3.96 -2.53
C THR A 67 5.64 -2.99 -1.61
N ILE A 68 5.15 -3.51 -0.49
CA ILE A 68 4.58 -2.69 0.60
C ILE A 68 5.58 -1.64 1.10
N GLY A 69 6.85 -2.00 1.22
CA GLY A 69 7.93 -1.10 1.65
C GLY A 69 8.15 0.04 0.66
N GLU A 70 8.21 -0.26 -0.65
CA GLU A 70 8.35 0.78 -1.68
C GLU A 70 7.18 1.77 -1.68
N LEU A 71 5.96 1.28 -1.44
CA LEU A 71 4.80 2.15 -1.30
C LEU A 71 4.87 3.01 -0.04
N ALA A 72 5.30 2.44 1.09
CA ALA A 72 5.50 3.18 2.34
C ALA A 72 6.58 4.26 2.20
N ASP A 73 7.67 3.98 1.48
CA ASP A 73 8.74 4.94 1.20
C ASP A 73 8.21 6.12 0.39
N PHE A 74 7.42 5.86 -0.66
CA PHE A 74 6.76 6.92 -1.41
C PHE A 74 5.86 7.80 -0.54
N VAL A 75 5.02 7.17 0.30
CA VAL A 75 4.12 7.91 1.20
C VAL A 75 4.94 8.79 2.15
N MET A 76 6.03 8.26 2.74
CA MET A 76 6.93 9.03 3.60
C MET A 76 7.61 10.20 2.89
N GLU A 77 7.89 10.10 1.58
CA GLU A 77 8.49 11.18 0.80
C GLU A 77 7.49 12.30 0.44
N GLU A 78 6.20 11.98 0.30
CA GLU A 78 5.15 12.93 -0.08
C GLU A 78 4.44 13.60 1.13
N MET A 79 4.54 12.99 2.32
CA MET A 79 4.04 13.54 3.60
C MET A 79 4.80 14.79 4.06
#